data_AF-A0A6J4VFF7-F1
#
_entry.id   AF-A0A6J4VFF7-F1
#
_cell.length_a   1.000
_cell.length_b   1.000
_cell.length_c   1.000
_cell.angle_alpha   90.00
_cell.angle_beta   90.00
_cell.angle_gamma   90.00
#
_symmetry.space_group_name_H-M   'P 1'
#
loop_
_entity.id
_entity.type
_entity.pdbx_description
1 polymer ?
#
loop_
_entity_poly.entity_id
_entity_poly.type
_entity_poly.pdbx_seq_one_letter_code
_entity_poly.pdbx_strand_id
1 'polypeptide(L)'
;MAKLVFGMNQSLDGYVDHMAFAPSPTLFRHFIEEAQGQAGSVYGRHMYEVMRYWDDDHPEWDAEEHAFAAAWRSQPKWVVSRSLKSVGPNATLVEDDLEGAIRALKAERAGEIEVAGPNLARSLTELGLIDEYRIYLHPVVLGHGKPYFAGPRPPLRLMTHDRIGEDVIRLTYVPA
;
A
#
# COMPACT_ATOMS: atom_id res chain seq x y z
N MET A 1 -17.35 6.86 -6.63
CA MET A 1 -16.26 7.32 -5.75
C MET A 1 -15.30 6.18 -5.53
N ALA A 2 -14.00 6.48 -5.56
CA ALA A 2 -12.96 5.49 -5.29
C ALA A 2 -12.91 5.14 -3.80
N LYS A 3 -12.47 3.92 -3.51
CA LYS A 3 -12.18 3.47 -2.14
C LYS A 3 -10.68 3.59 -1.87
N LEU A 4 -10.30 4.09 -0.70
CA LEU A 4 -8.92 4.05 -0.22
C LEU A 4 -8.69 2.83 0.65
N VAL A 5 -7.75 2.00 0.21
CA VAL A 5 -7.41 0.74 0.84
C VAL A 5 -5.98 0.82 1.36
N PHE A 6 -5.79 0.85 2.68
CA PHE A 6 -4.47 0.71 3.27
C PHE A 6 -4.12 -0.78 3.35
N GLY A 7 -3.20 -1.23 2.50
CA GLY A 7 -2.78 -2.63 2.43
C GLY A 7 -1.27 -2.78 2.58
N MET A 8 -0.80 -3.60 3.52
CA MET A 8 0.63 -3.89 3.68
C MET A 8 0.89 -5.28 4.27
N ASN A 9 2.08 -5.81 3.97
CA ASN A 9 2.65 -6.94 4.69
C ASN A 9 2.98 -6.56 6.13
N GLN A 10 2.65 -7.45 7.06
CA GLN A 10 2.81 -7.27 8.50
C GLN A 10 3.39 -8.54 9.12
N SER A 11 4.36 -8.38 10.02
CA SER A 11 4.82 -9.43 10.92
C SER A 11 3.76 -9.79 11.97
N LEU A 12 3.89 -10.95 12.60
CA LEU A 12 2.98 -11.42 13.65
C LEU A 12 2.90 -10.46 14.84
N ASP A 13 4.00 -9.78 15.14
CA ASP A 13 4.11 -8.78 16.21
C ASP A 13 3.83 -7.33 15.75
N GLY A 14 3.34 -7.15 14.52
CA GLY A 14 2.65 -5.94 14.10
C GLY A 14 3.47 -4.93 13.29
N TYR A 15 4.69 -5.29 12.88
CA TYR A 15 5.61 -4.42 12.14
C TYR A 15 5.53 -4.63 10.62
N VAL A 16 5.75 -3.56 9.86
CA VAL A 16 5.88 -3.62 8.40
C VAL A 16 7.36 -3.66 8.03
N ASP A 17 7.69 -4.49 7.05
CA ASP A 17 9.03 -4.61 6.48
C ASP A 17 8.92 -5.07 5.02
N HIS A 18 9.86 -4.66 4.18
CA HIS A 18 9.87 -4.96 2.74
C HIS A 18 10.87 -6.05 2.35
N MET A 19 11.72 -6.47 3.29
CA MET A 19 12.83 -7.40 3.06
C MET A 19 12.76 -8.63 3.97
N ALA A 20 12.17 -8.51 5.16
CA ALA A 20 12.24 -9.55 6.18
C ALA A 20 11.36 -10.79 5.92
N PHE A 21 10.38 -10.69 5.03
CA PHE A 21 9.50 -11.80 4.65
C PHE A 21 9.14 -11.70 3.15
N ALA A 22 10.07 -12.15 2.31
CA ALA A 22 9.87 -12.21 0.87
C ALA A 22 8.56 -12.95 0.53
N PRO A 23 7.75 -12.44 -0.41
CA PRO A 23 6.50 -13.09 -0.75
C PRO A 23 6.77 -14.46 -1.38
N SER A 24 5.97 -15.46 -1.00
CA SER A 24 5.89 -16.70 -1.79
C SER A 24 5.39 -16.39 -3.21
N PRO A 25 5.64 -17.25 -4.22
CA PRO A 25 5.15 -17.02 -5.58
C PRO A 25 3.63 -16.79 -5.65
N THR A 26 2.86 -17.54 -4.84
CA THR A 26 1.40 -17.35 -4.73
C THR A 26 1.03 -15.96 -4.21
N LEU A 27 1.73 -15.48 -3.18
CA LEU A 27 1.49 -14.15 -2.63
C LEU A 27 1.95 -13.05 -3.60
N PHE A 28 3.05 -13.26 -4.32
CA PHE A 28 3.55 -12.28 -5.27
C PHE A 28 2.60 -12.13 -6.46
N ARG A 29 2.08 -13.24 -6.99
CA ARG A 29 1.02 -13.20 -8.01
C ARG A 29 -0.24 -12.48 -7.55
N HIS A 30 -0.66 -12.70 -6.30
CA HIS A 30 -1.75 -11.93 -5.69
C HIS A 30 -1.46 -10.41 -5.72
N PHE A 31 -0.24 -9.98 -5.39
CA PHE A 31 0.12 -8.56 -5.47
C PHE A 31 0.19 -8.01 -6.90
N ILE A 32 0.57 -8.83 -7.88
CA ILE A 32 0.50 -8.47 -9.31
C ILE A 32 -0.96 -8.22 -9.71
N GLU A 33 -1.88 -9.12 -9.34
CA GLU A 33 -3.31 -8.98 -9.63
C GLU A 33 -3.90 -7.74 -8.96
N GLU A 34 -3.55 -7.46 -7.70
CA GLU A 34 -3.94 -6.22 -7.00
C GLU A 34 -3.42 -4.99 -7.75
N ALA A 35 -2.14 -4.95 -8.11
CA ALA A 35 -1.55 -3.84 -8.84
C ALA A 35 -2.20 -3.65 -10.23
N GLN A 36 -2.58 -4.73 -10.90
CA GLN A 36 -3.28 -4.63 -12.19
C GLN A 36 -4.73 -4.15 -12.04
N GLY A 37 -5.40 -4.48 -10.93
CA GLY A 37 -6.81 -4.15 -10.68
C GLY A 37 -7.06 -2.77 -10.04
N GLN A 38 -6.06 -2.19 -9.38
CA GLN A 38 -6.18 -0.90 -8.71
C GLN A 38 -6.22 0.27 -9.71
N ALA A 39 -7.00 1.30 -9.36
CA ALA A 39 -7.13 2.54 -10.11
C ALA A 39 -5.92 3.49 -9.92
N GLY A 40 -5.05 3.20 -8.95
CA GLY A 40 -3.82 3.92 -8.66
C GLY A 40 -3.40 3.78 -7.20
N SER A 41 -2.35 4.49 -6.81
CA SER A 41 -1.80 4.41 -5.45
C SER A 41 -1.44 5.78 -4.88
N VAL A 42 -1.64 5.97 -3.58
CA VAL A 42 -1.17 7.12 -2.82
C VAL A 42 -0.03 6.68 -1.91
N TYR A 43 1.13 7.30 -2.07
CA TYR A 43 2.34 6.98 -1.31
C TYR A 43 2.71 8.10 -0.35
N GLY A 44 3.15 7.73 0.85
CA GLY A 44 4.02 8.61 1.63
C GLY A 44 5.45 8.57 1.07
N ARG A 45 6.23 9.65 1.23
CA ARG A 45 7.61 9.77 0.72
C ARG A 45 8.46 8.50 0.84
N HIS A 46 8.61 7.97 2.05
CA HIS A 46 9.54 6.85 2.28
C HIS A 46 9.11 5.58 1.53
N MET A 47 7.81 5.28 1.51
CA MET A 47 7.29 4.14 0.78
C MET A 47 7.46 4.32 -0.72
N TYR A 48 7.22 5.54 -1.20
CA TYR A 48 7.45 5.86 -2.60
C TYR A 48 8.90 5.58 -2.99
N GLU A 49 9.86 6.10 -2.23
CA GLU A 49 11.30 5.89 -2.46
C GLU A 49 11.70 4.42 -2.48
N VAL A 50 11.12 3.58 -1.61
CA VAL A 50 11.32 2.11 -1.64
C VAL A 50 10.76 1.51 -2.93
N MET A 51 9.53 1.87 -3.29
CA MET A 51 8.85 1.32 -4.46
C MET A 51 9.45 1.81 -5.79
N ARG A 52 10.28 2.86 -5.79
CA ARG A 52 11.03 3.30 -6.97
C ARG A 52 12.04 2.27 -7.48
N TYR A 53 12.32 1.20 -6.73
CA TYR A 53 13.00 0.01 -7.27
C TYR A 53 12.36 -0.48 -8.57
N TRP A 54 11.03 -0.37 -8.68
CA TRP A 54 10.27 -0.79 -9.86
C TRP A 54 10.26 0.23 -11.01
N ASP A 55 10.89 1.41 -10.87
CA ASP A 55 11.07 2.35 -11.98
C ASP A 55 12.00 1.77 -13.05
N ASP A 56 13.09 1.13 -12.60
CA ASP A 56 14.15 0.62 -13.45
C ASP A 56 13.82 -0.78 -13.96
N ASP A 57 14.49 -1.22 -15.02
CA ASP A 57 14.39 -2.59 -15.55
C ASP A 57 15.67 -3.35 -15.22
N HIS A 58 15.52 -4.56 -14.69
CA HIS A 58 16.61 -5.35 -14.15
C HIS A 58 16.74 -6.68 -14.93
N PRO A 59 17.91 -7.01 -15.50
CA PRO A 59 18.08 -8.22 -16.30
C PRO A 59 17.95 -9.53 -15.50
N GLU A 60 18.06 -9.46 -14.18
CA GLU A 60 17.92 -10.59 -13.26
C GLU A 60 16.46 -10.93 -12.89
N TRP A 61 15.51 -10.08 -13.26
CA TRP A 61 14.10 -10.30 -12.98
C TRP A 61 13.53 -11.50 -13.74
N ASP A 62 12.63 -12.22 -13.08
CA ASP A 62 11.81 -13.23 -13.70
C ASP A 62 10.53 -12.61 -14.28
N ALA A 63 9.66 -13.45 -14.86
CA ALA A 63 8.45 -12.99 -15.52
C ALA A 63 7.44 -12.31 -14.57
N GLU A 64 7.38 -12.76 -13.30
CA GLU A 64 6.51 -12.18 -12.27
C GLU A 64 7.05 -10.81 -11.82
N GLU A 65 8.37 -10.62 -11.64
CA GLU A 65 8.90 -9.28 -11.31
C GLU A 65 8.69 -8.29 -12.45
N HIS A 66 8.93 -8.69 -13.71
CA HIS A 66 8.63 -7.84 -14.86
C HIS A 66 7.13 -7.50 -14.95
N ALA A 67 6.25 -8.45 -14.64
CA ALA A 67 4.80 -8.21 -14.62
C ALA A 67 4.38 -7.24 -13.51
N PHE A 68 4.95 -7.38 -12.31
CA PHE A 68 4.71 -6.44 -11.20
C PHE A 68 5.21 -5.03 -11.57
N ALA A 69 6.43 -4.92 -12.08
CA ALA A 69 7.01 -3.65 -12.49
C ALA A 69 6.15 -2.97 -13.57
N ALA A 70 5.71 -3.71 -14.58
CA ALA A 70 4.82 -3.19 -15.62
C ALA A 70 3.49 -2.68 -15.05
N ALA A 71 2.86 -3.46 -14.16
CA ALA A 71 1.62 -3.06 -13.49
C ALA A 71 1.83 -1.78 -12.67
N TRP A 72 2.83 -1.78 -11.79
CA TRP A 72 3.16 -0.64 -10.93
C TRP A 72 3.47 0.62 -11.75
N ARG A 73 4.29 0.54 -12.80
CA ARG A 73 4.62 1.70 -13.67
C ARG A 73 3.39 2.25 -14.40
N SER A 74 2.45 1.39 -14.79
CA SER A 74 1.24 1.80 -15.53
C SER A 74 0.24 2.61 -14.69
N GLN A 75 0.24 2.39 -13.37
CA GLN A 75 -0.69 3.05 -12.46
C GLN A 75 -0.36 4.53 -12.23
N PRO A 76 -1.37 5.42 -12.16
CA PRO A 76 -1.18 6.77 -11.64
C PRO A 76 -0.86 6.72 -10.13
N LYS A 77 0.09 7.56 -9.71
CA LYS A 77 0.56 7.62 -8.32
C LYS A 77 0.42 9.04 -7.78
N TRP A 78 0.00 9.18 -6.53
CA TRP A 78 0.01 10.46 -5.81
C TRP A 78 0.96 10.37 -4.64
N VAL A 79 2.01 11.19 -4.64
CA VAL A 79 3.09 11.12 -3.64
C VAL A 79 2.93 12.28 -2.67
N VAL A 80 2.58 11.98 -1.43
CA VAL A 80 2.42 12.96 -0.38
C VAL A 80 3.78 13.26 0.25
N SER A 81 4.31 14.45 -0.03
CA SER A 81 5.61 14.89 0.50
C SER A 81 5.78 16.40 0.37
N ARG A 82 6.29 17.03 1.43
CA ARG A 82 6.71 18.45 1.44
C ARG A 82 8.18 18.66 1.08
N SER A 83 8.92 17.57 0.91
CA SER A 83 10.39 17.59 0.83
C SER A 83 10.93 17.10 -0.50
N LEU A 84 10.17 16.28 -1.21
CA LEU A 84 10.52 15.88 -2.57
C LEU A 84 10.38 17.09 -3.49
N LYS A 85 11.33 17.24 -4.42
CA LYS A 85 11.30 18.29 -5.45
C LYS A 85 10.76 17.80 -6.78
N SER A 86 10.78 16.48 -6.99
CA SER A 86 10.26 15.83 -8.17
C SER A 86 9.85 14.40 -7.82
N VAL A 87 9.05 13.81 -8.69
CA VAL A 87 8.61 12.41 -8.66
C VAL A 87 8.84 11.82 -10.05
N GLY A 88 8.85 10.49 -10.12
CA GLY A 88 9.04 9.72 -11.35
C GLY A 88 7.82 9.74 -12.29
N PRO A 89 7.89 8.98 -13.38
CA PRO A 89 6.82 8.87 -14.37
C PRO A 89 5.49 8.41 -13.75
N ASN A 90 4.38 8.88 -14.32
CA ASN A 90 3.02 8.58 -13.85
C ASN A 90 2.77 8.90 -12.36
N ALA A 91 3.63 9.70 -11.73
CA ALA A 91 3.44 10.18 -10.37
C ALA A 91 3.18 11.69 -10.33
N THR A 92 2.33 12.12 -9.40
CA THR A 92 2.04 13.53 -9.11
C THR A 92 2.39 13.81 -7.65
N LEU A 93 3.13 14.89 -7.41
CA LEU A 93 3.47 15.32 -6.05
C LEU A 93 2.29 16.06 -5.40
N VAL A 94 1.99 15.72 -4.15
CA VAL A 94 0.97 16.37 -3.30
C VAL A 94 1.70 16.98 -2.09
N GLU A 95 1.88 18.31 -2.11
CA GLU A 95 2.73 19.00 -1.13
C GLU A 95 1.97 19.44 0.14
N ASP A 96 0.77 19.99 0.00
CA ASP A 96 0.10 20.71 1.09
C ASP A 96 -1.24 20.09 1.53
N ASP A 97 -2.30 20.37 0.79
CA ASP A 97 -3.68 20.03 1.14
C ASP A 97 -3.96 18.54 0.90
N LEU A 98 -3.46 17.71 1.82
CA LEU A 98 -3.68 16.27 1.79
C LEU A 98 -5.18 15.93 1.80
N GLU A 99 -5.97 16.59 2.65
CA GLU A 99 -7.39 16.27 2.78
C GLU A 99 -8.14 16.60 1.49
N GLY A 100 -8.00 17.82 0.98
CA GLY A 100 -8.68 18.26 -0.24
C GLY A 100 -8.24 17.46 -1.46
N ALA A 101 -6.93 17.23 -1.63
CA ALA A 101 -6.41 16.43 -2.73
C ALA A 101 -6.98 15.01 -2.74
N ILE A 102 -7.06 14.37 -1.56
CA ILE A 102 -7.55 13.00 -1.44
C ILE A 102 -9.07 12.93 -1.59
N ARG A 103 -9.82 13.91 -1.08
CA ARG A 103 -11.27 14.00 -1.30
C ARG A 103 -11.60 14.20 -2.78
N ALA A 104 -10.88 15.08 -3.47
CA ALA A 104 -11.02 15.28 -4.92
C ALA A 104 -10.71 13.98 -5.66
N LEU A 105 -9.61 13.30 -5.30
CA LEU A 105 -9.23 12.03 -5.89
C LEU A 105 -10.32 10.96 -5.74
N LYS A 106 -10.91 10.82 -4.53
CA LYS A 106 -12.03 9.90 -4.28
C LYS A 106 -13.29 10.27 -5.10
N ALA A 107 -13.53 11.55 -5.34
CA ALA A 107 -14.69 12.02 -6.10
C ALA A 107 -14.53 11.79 -7.62
N GLU A 108 -13.35 12.03 -8.17
CA GLU A 108 -13.06 12.00 -9.60
C GLU A 108 -12.78 10.59 -10.15
N ARG A 109 -12.39 9.65 -9.27
CA ARG A 109 -12.03 8.29 -9.67
C ARG A 109 -13.06 7.25 -9.22
N ALA A 110 -12.99 6.08 -9.84
CA ALA A 110 -13.71 4.88 -9.47
C ALA A 110 -12.71 3.73 -9.32
N GLY A 111 -13.06 2.71 -8.54
CA GLY A 111 -12.18 1.59 -8.21
C GLY A 111 -11.45 1.77 -6.88
N GLU A 112 -10.45 0.93 -6.66
CA GLU A 112 -9.65 0.94 -5.45
C GLU A 112 -8.36 1.73 -5.66
N ILE A 113 -8.04 2.59 -4.71
CA ILE A 113 -6.79 3.32 -4.66
C ILE A 113 -6.02 2.81 -3.44
N GLU A 114 -4.85 2.25 -3.68
CA GLU A 114 -3.97 1.79 -2.62
C GLU A 114 -3.47 2.98 -1.82
N VAL A 115 -3.39 2.83 -0.50
CA VAL A 115 -2.64 3.73 0.37
C VAL A 115 -1.44 2.95 0.87
N ALA A 116 -0.23 3.48 0.65
CA ALA A 116 1.01 2.80 0.96
C ALA A 116 1.87 3.63 1.92
N GLY A 117 2.18 3.03 3.08
CA GLY A 117 2.99 3.65 4.13
C GLY A 117 2.22 3.92 5.44
N PRO A 118 2.69 3.42 6.61
CA PRO A 118 1.97 3.55 7.87
C PRO A 118 1.71 4.98 8.35
N ASN A 119 2.66 5.90 8.07
CA ASN A 119 2.51 7.31 8.46
C ASN A 119 1.42 8.01 7.65
N LEU A 120 1.36 7.77 6.33
CA LEU A 120 0.31 8.32 5.49
C LEU A 120 -1.05 7.74 5.89
N ALA A 121 -1.12 6.42 6.09
CA ALA A 121 -2.34 5.77 6.55
C ALA A 121 -2.84 6.33 7.89
N ARG A 122 -1.92 6.69 8.81
CA ARG A 122 -2.27 7.38 10.05
C ARG A 122 -2.96 8.71 9.78
N SER A 123 -2.35 9.59 9.01
CA SER A 123 -2.94 10.90 8.70
C SER A 123 -4.30 10.76 8.00
N LEU A 124 -4.42 9.83 7.04
CA LEU A 124 -5.69 9.58 6.36
C LEU A 124 -6.76 8.96 7.27
N THR A 125 -6.35 8.19 8.28
CA THR A 125 -7.28 7.69 9.30
C THR A 125 -7.81 8.83 10.18
N GLU A 126 -6.93 9.73 10.61
CA GLU A 126 -7.32 10.90 11.42
C GLU A 126 -8.32 11.81 10.67
N LEU A 127 -8.28 11.80 9.34
CA LEU A 127 -9.22 12.50 8.46
C LEU A 127 -10.48 11.70 8.10
N GLY A 128 -10.58 10.44 8.54
CA GLY A 128 -11.70 9.55 8.21
C GLY A 128 -11.76 9.16 6.73
N LEU A 129 -10.61 9.09 6.04
CA LEU A 129 -10.55 8.89 4.59
C LEU A 129 -10.25 7.44 4.17
N ILE A 130 -9.67 6.62 5.05
CA ILE A 130 -9.44 5.19 4.78
C ILE A 130 -10.75 4.42 4.86
N ASP A 131 -11.12 3.73 3.79
CA ASP A 131 -12.33 2.91 3.74
C ASP A 131 -12.06 1.48 4.20
N GLU A 132 -10.85 0.95 3.93
CA GLU A 132 -10.52 -0.44 4.17
C GLU A 132 -9.05 -0.62 4.59
N TYR A 133 -8.80 -1.60 5.45
CA TYR A 133 -7.48 -2.03 5.90
C TYR A 133 -7.27 -3.49 5.48
N ARG A 134 -6.19 -3.78 4.74
CA ARG A 134 -5.78 -5.13 4.32
C ARG A 134 -4.44 -5.49 4.96
N ILE A 135 -4.49 -6.36 5.97
CA ILE A 135 -3.29 -6.85 6.65
C ILE A 135 -2.89 -8.18 6.03
N TYR A 136 -1.72 -8.25 5.42
CA TYR A 136 -1.12 -9.52 4.98
C TYR A 136 -0.21 -10.01 6.12
N LEU A 137 -0.76 -10.84 7.00
CA LEU A 137 -0.11 -11.27 8.24
C LEU A 137 0.83 -12.45 7.98
N HIS A 138 2.11 -12.25 8.24
CA HIS A 138 3.18 -13.25 8.12
C HIS A 138 3.50 -13.88 9.48
N PRO A 139 3.86 -15.18 9.54
CA PRO A 139 4.21 -15.86 10.78
C PRO A 139 5.66 -15.58 11.22
N VAL A 140 6.09 -14.32 11.16
CA VAL A 140 7.42 -13.85 11.53
C VAL A 140 7.30 -12.86 12.67
N VAL A 141 8.19 -12.93 13.66
CA VAL A 141 8.28 -11.96 14.77
C VAL A 141 9.57 -11.17 14.59
N LEU A 142 9.48 -9.86 14.36
CA LEU A 142 10.65 -9.01 14.10
C LEU A 142 11.26 -8.43 15.39
N GLY A 143 10.44 -8.20 16.40
CA GLY A 143 10.78 -7.53 17.67
C GLY A 143 11.02 -6.02 17.54
N HIS A 144 11.05 -5.49 16.32
CA HIS A 144 11.31 -4.08 16.03
C HIS A 144 10.82 -3.74 14.61
N GLY A 145 10.78 -2.44 14.31
CA GLY A 145 10.44 -1.93 12.99
C GLY A 145 9.36 -0.86 13.06
N LYS A 146 8.75 -0.57 11.91
CA LYS A 146 7.66 0.40 11.83
C LYS A 146 6.33 -0.32 12.09
N PRO A 147 5.53 0.06 13.09
CA PRO A 147 4.22 -0.56 13.28
C PRO A 147 3.30 -0.30 12.08
N TYR A 148 2.52 -1.29 11.66
CA TYR A 148 1.45 -1.14 10.65
C TYR A 148 0.47 -0.04 11.06
N PHE A 149 0.04 -0.06 12.32
CA PHE A 149 -0.72 1.01 12.94
C PHE A 149 0.21 2.02 13.60
N ALA A 150 0.62 3.05 12.85
CA ALA A 150 1.48 4.13 13.35
C ALA A 150 0.74 5.15 14.27
N GLY A 151 -0.18 4.67 15.10
CA GLY A 151 -1.04 5.45 15.99
C GLY A 151 -2.35 4.70 16.27
N PRO A 152 -3.15 5.18 17.24
CA PRO A 152 -4.45 4.58 17.54
C PRO A 152 -5.37 4.61 16.33
N ARG A 153 -6.31 3.67 16.30
CA ARG A 153 -7.38 3.59 15.30
C ARG A 153 -8.72 3.56 16.03
N PRO A 154 -9.79 4.08 15.39
CA PRO A 154 -11.13 3.77 15.86
C PRO A 154 -11.33 2.24 15.87
N PRO A 155 -12.34 1.72 16.58
CA PRO A 155 -12.71 0.32 16.48
C PRO A 155 -12.86 -0.08 15.01
N LEU A 156 -12.33 -1.26 14.68
CA LEU A 156 -12.39 -1.82 13.34
C LEU A 156 -13.32 -3.03 13.35
N ARG A 157 -14.05 -3.22 12.26
CA ARG A 157 -14.89 -4.38 12.04
C ARG A 157 -14.24 -5.31 11.03
N LEU A 158 -14.04 -6.57 11.42
CA LEU A 158 -13.55 -7.61 10.51
C LEU A 158 -14.61 -7.86 9.44
N MET A 159 -14.20 -7.78 8.18
CA MET A 159 -15.05 -8.05 7.03
C MET A 159 -14.83 -9.46 6.49
N THR A 160 -13.57 -9.78 6.20
CA THR A 160 -13.17 -11.06 5.62
C THR A 160 -11.81 -11.46 6.14
N HIS A 161 -11.54 -12.76 6.11
CA HIS A 161 -10.20 -13.31 6.26
C HIS A 161 -10.04 -14.46 5.27
N ASP A 162 -8.86 -14.57 4.69
CA ASP A 162 -8.52 -15.63 3.75
C ASP A 162 -7.02 -15.95 3.85
N ARG A 163 -6.67 -17.17 3.48
CA ARG A 163 -5.28 -17.62 3.45
C ARG A 163 -4.75 -17.51 2.02
N ILE A 164 -3.59 -16.90 1.86
CA ILE A 164 -2.89 -16.74 0.59
C ILE A 164 -1.60 -17.58 0.67
N GLY A 165 -1.53 -18.62 -0.17
CA GLY A 165 -0.43 -19.58 -0.11
C GLY A 165 -0.46 -20.44 1.16
N GLU A 166 0.71 -20.75 1.71
CA GLU A 166 0.82 -21.64 2.87
C GLU A 166 0.66 -20.91 4.21
N ASP A 167 1.29 -19.73 4.33
CA ASP A 167 1.60 -19.15 5.62
C ASP A 167 0.99 -17.76 5.87
N VAL A 168 0.47 -17.10 4.84
CA VAL A 168 -0.02 -15.72 4.96
C VAL A 168 -1.54 -15.69 5.08
N ILE A 169 -2.02 -14.97 6.09
CA ILE A 169 -3.45 -14.68 6.25
C ILE A 169 -3.69 -13.23 5.87
N ARG A 170 -4.56 -13.00 4.88
CA ARG A 170 -5.10 -11.67 4.62
C ARG A 170 -6.29 -11.42 5.53
N LEU A 171 -6.24 -10.34 6.29
CA LEU A 171 -7.34 -9.85 7.11
C LEU A 171 -7.83 -8.52 6.53
N THR A 172 -9.13 -8.43 6.28
CA THR A 172 -9.76 -7.20 5.77
C THR A 172 -10.66 -6.59 6.82
N TYR A 173 -10.41 -5.33 7.15
CA TYR A 173 -11.19 -4.56 8.12
C TYR A 173 -11.70 -3.26 7.53
N VAL A 174 -12.79 -2.74 8.10
CA VAL A 174 -13.28 -1.38 7.85
C VAL A 174 -13.42 -0.62 9.17
N PRO A 175 -13.38 0.72 9.17
CA PRO A 175 -13.81 1.51 10.33
C PRO A 175 -15.22 1.10 10.79
N ALA A 176 -15.42 0.96 12.10
CA ALA A 176 -16.73 0.64 12.69
C ALA A 176 -17.67 1.83 12.75
#